data_AF-A0A352ADF7-F1
#
_entry.id   AF-A0A352ADF7-F1
#
_cell.length_a   1.000
_cell.length_b   1.000
_cell.length_c   1.000
_cell.angle_alpha   90.00
_cell.angle_beta   90.00
_cell.angle_gamma   90.00
#
_symmetry.space_group_name_H-M   'P 1'
#
loop_
_entity.id
_entity.type
_entity.pdbx_description
1 polymer ?
#
loop_
_entity_poly.entity_id
_entity_poly.type
_entity_poly.pdbx_seq_one_letter_code
_entity_poly.pdbx_strand_id
1 'polypeptide(L)'
;MRLPTINLNLETKLKEFDVWITPSIGELQDTERFQSVMDDVVKIFESLATATDNFNQINSCNAISISNTFLQLIEDQEDREVRKALEALATVLFIVTGKSDNNTKCQLPLYLRDEAGWESIPVVKKGRGSSVLSSKKIPRVLKSDSYMKIVADLSLSKDQQRRLLQEFIKFVLKDESCVSQLWSIGHSYTILKQFQKERDLLAPLVIFQVRGSVSASGGHKPEILLRERFVEWGLQAGIDFNMTDVVVEPEEARIAIKETGQLEQRYYETDMTGMNPDGITGTISIQISWITPIVETFQWNASTKLHSATD
;
A
#
# COMPACT_ATOMS: atom_id res chain seq x y z
N MET A 1 -6.94 -33.26 -20.79
CA MET A 1 -7.11 -33.97 -19.50
C MET A 1 -8.15 -33.22 -18.69
N ARG A 2 -9.20 -33.87 -18.17
CA ARG A 2 -10.06 -33.26 -17.14
C ARG A 2 -9.43 -33.61 -15.79
N LEU A 3 -9.06 -32.60 -15.01
CA LEU A 3 -8.62 -32.82 -13.63
C LEU A 3 -9.77 -33.48 -12.85
N PRO A 4 -9.47 -34.40 -11.93
CA PRO A 4 -10.49 -34.91 -11.03
C PRO A 4 -11.04 -33.72 -10.22
N THR A 5 -12.33 -33.45 -10.36
CA THR A 5 -13.04 -32.50 -9.50
C THR A 5 -13.08 -33.06 -8.09
N ILE A 6 -12.15 -32.60 -7.24
CA ILE A 6 -12.23 -32.82 -5.80
C ILE A 6 -13.42 -32.00 -5.33
N ASN A 7 -14.55 -32.66 -5.11
CA ASN A 7 -15.76 -32.01 -4.62
C ASN A 7 -15.66 -31.87 -3.10
N LEU A 8 -14.91 -30.85 -2.66
CA LEU A 8 -14.82 -30.51 -1.24
C LEU A 8 -16.21 -30.12 -0.73
N ASN A 9 -16.57 -30.61 0.45
CA ASN A 9 -17.79 -30.19 1.12
C ASN A 9 -17.67 -28.69 1.53
N LEU A 10 -18.80 -28.05 1.78
CA LEU A 10 -18.85 -26.61 2.10
C LEU A 10 -18.00 -26.26 3.32
N GLU A 11 -17.96 -27.13 4.32
CA GLU A 11 -17.18 -26.91 5.55
C GLU A 11 -15.67 -26.90 5.26
N THR A 12 -15.19 -27.83 4.43
CA THR A 12 -13.78 -27.87 4.01
C THR A 12 -13.43 -26.67 3.14
N LYS A 13 -14.34 -26.24 2.25
CA LYS A 13 -14.16 -25.02 1.45
C LYS A 13 -14.07 -23.76 2.32
N LEU A 14 -14.91 -23.66 3.35
CA LEU A 14 -14.88 -22.54 4.29
C LEU A 14 -13.63 -22.57 5.17
N LYS A 15 -13.19 -23.76 5.62
CA LYS A 15 -11.93 -23.92 6.37
C LYS A 15 -10.71 -23.58 5.52
N GLU A 16 -10.67 -24.02 4.26
CA GLU A 16 -9.62 -23.59 3.33
C GLU A 16 -9.70 -22.08 3.11
N PHE A 17 -10.89 -21.52 2.85
CA PHE A 17 -11.05 -20.08 2.68
C PHE A 17 -10.56 -19.29 3.91
N ASP A 18 -10.90 -19.71 5.13
CA ASP A 18 -10.46 -19.07 6.37
C ASP A 18 -8.95 -19.13 6.55
N VAL A 19 -8.32 -20.28 6.29
CA VAL A 19 -6.85 -20.45 6.30
C VAL A 19 -6.18 -19.54 5.27
N TRP A 20 -6.80 -19.34 4.11
CA TRP A 20 -6.22 -18.54 3.02
C TRP A 20 -6.44 -17.02 3.18
N ILE A 21 -7.55 -16.61 3.80
CA ILE A 21 -7.94 -15.20 3.92
C ILE A 21 -7.43 -14.58 5.23
N THR A 22 -7.33 -15.38 6.30
CA THR A 22 -7.02 -14.88 7.64
C THR A 22 -6.11 -15.84 8.39
N PRO A 23 -4.77 -15.79 8.20
CA PRO A 23 -3.88 -16.37 9.20
C PRO A 23 -4.29 -15.80 10.56
N SER A 24 -4.49 -16.68 11.54
CA SER A 24 -4.97 -16.24 12.85
C SER A 24 -3.98 -15.24 13.45
N ILE A 25 -4.47 -14.23 14.17
CA ILE A 25 -3.62 -13.15 14.72
C ILE A 25 -2.47 -13.71 15.59
N GLY A 26 -2.69 -14.85 16.24
CA GLY A 26 -1.67 -15.58 17.00
C GLY A 26 -0.58 -16.19 16.11
N GLU A 27 -0.95 -16.87 15.04
CA GLU A 27 0.00 -17.51 14.10
C GLU A 27 0.93 -16.50 13.42
N LEU A 28 0.46 -15.25 13.20
CA LEU A 28 1.28 -14.22 12.58
C LEU A 28 2.47 -13.79 13.45
N GLN A 29 2.32 -13.76 14.78
CA GLN A 29 3.38 -13.30 15.68
C GLN A 29 4.57 -14.25 15.73
N ASP A 30 4.34 -15.54 15.47
CA ASP A 30 5.38 -16.57 15.45
C ASP A 30 6.14 -16.63 14.12
N THR A 31 5.75 -15.83 13.12
CA THR A 31 6.43 -15.83 11.82
C THR A 31 7.76 -15.08 11.84
N GLU A 32 8.77 -15.60 11.15
CA GLU A 32 10.05 -14.90 10.92
C GLU A 32 9.85 -13.50 10.34
N ARG A 33 8.83 -13.36 9.48
CA ARG A 33 8.44 -12.09 8.87
C ARG A 33 7.99 -11.09 9.93
N PHE A 34 7.14 -11.50 10.87
CA PHE A 34 6.69 -10.62 11.95
C PHE A 34 7.86 -10.20 12.83
N GLN A 35 8.73 -11.13 13.22
CA GLN A 35 9.91 -10.83 14.05
C GLN A 35 10.85 -9.85 13.34
N SER A 36 11.13 -10.07 12.05
CA SER A 36 11.95 -9.15 11.26
C SER A 36 11.34 -7.75 11.15
N VAL A 37 10.02 -7.62 10.93
CA VAL A 37 9.37 -6.31 10.86
C VAL A 37 9.34 -5.65 12.24
N MET A 38 9.09 -6.40 13.31
CA MET A 38 9.15 -5.91 14.68
C MET A 38 10.53 -5.33 15.01
N ASP A 39 11.60 -6.02 14.63
CA ASP A 39 12.99 -5.57 14.85
C ASP A 39 13.28 -4.27 14.10
N ASP A 40 12.87 -4.19 12.83
CA ASP A 40 13.03 -2.97 12.03
C ASP A 40 12.22 -1.80 12.64
N VAL A 41 10.97 -2.04 13.09
CA VAL A 41 10.14 -1.01 13.72
C VAL A 41 10.75 -0.54 15.05
N VAL A 42 11.21 -1.46 15.91
CA VAL A 42 11.87 -1.12 17.17
C VAL A 42 13.12 -0.27 16.92
N LYS A 43 13.99 -0.67 15.98
CA LYS A 43 15.20 0.10 15.62
C LYS A 43 14.88 1.53 15.19
N ILE A 44 13.79 1.72 14.46
CA ILE A 44 13.33 3.04 14.04
C ILE A 44 12.76 3.84 15.21
N PHE A 45 12.01 3.22 16.12
CA PHE A 45 11.53 3.88 17.34
C PHE A 45 12.68 4.33 18.26
N GLU A 46 13.76 3.54 18.38
CA GLU A 46 14.98 3.95 19.09
C GLU A 46 15.63 5.20 18.47
N SER A 47 15.68 5.22 17.13
CA SER A 47 16.22 6.34 16.37
C SER A 47 15.33 7.59 16.51
N LEU A 48 14.01 7.42 16.49
CA LEU A 48 13.04 8.49 16.72
C LEU A 48 13.07 8.99 18.16
N ALA A 49 13.23 8.11 19.15
CA ALA A 49 13.39 8.51 20.55
C ALA A 49 14.62 9.40 20.71
N THR A 50 15.74 9.04 20.08
CA THR A 50 16.94 9.89 20.04
C THR A 50 16.64 11.25 19.39
N ALA A 51 15.94 11.25 18.26
CA ALA A 51 15.61 12.49 17.52
C ALA A 51 14.65 13.43 18.26
N THR A 52 13.82 12.88 19.14
CA THR A 52 12.70 13.59 19.78
C THR A 52 12.91 13.80 21.28
N ASP A 53 14.13 13.60 21.79
CA ASP A 53 14.42 13.62 23.23
C ASP A 53 13.45 12.70 24.00
N ASN A 54 13.41 11.43 23.60
CA ASN A 54 12.54 10.40 24.15
C ASN A 54 11.04 10.76 24.11
N PHE A 55 10.61 11.47 23.06
CA PHE A 55 9.23 11.95 22.91
C PHE A 55 8.74 12.74 24.13
N ASN A 56 9.62 13.51 24.78
CA ASN A 56 9.29 14.22 26.01
C ASN A 56 8.18 15.27 25.82
N GLN A 57 8.12 15.92 24.65
CA GLN A 57 7.12 16.95 24.32
C GLN A 57 6.56 16.73 22.92
N ILE A 58 5.30 17.09 22.67
CA ILE A 58 4.69 16.97 21.32
C ILE A 58 5.52 17.72 20.27
N ASN A 59 6.03 18.91 20.63
CA ASN A 59 6.81 19.75 19.72
C ASN A 59 8.19 19.17 19.38
N SER A 60 8.68 18.15 20.12
CA SER A 60 9.93 17.49 19.77
C SER A 60 9.78 16.58 18.54
N CYS A 61 8.57 16.18 18.18
CA CYS A 61 8.21 15.43 16.98
C CYS A 61 8.24 16.30 15.70
N ASN A 62 9.37 16.93 15.41
CA ASN A 62 9.52 17.84 14.27
C ASN A 62 10.42 17.26 13.18
N ALA A 63 10.14 17.65 11.94
CA ALA A 63 10.83 17.12 10.76
C ALA A 63 12.34 17.43 10.73
N ILE A 64 12.78 18.54 11.34
CA ILE A 64 14.19 18.96 11.32
C ILE A 64 15.01 18.01 12.19
N SER A 65 14.60 17.80 13.44
CA SER A 65 15.31 16.92 14.36
C SER A 65 15.33 15.46 13.88
N ILE A 66 14.18 14.97 13.36
CA ILE A 66 14.06 13.62 12.81
C ILE A 66 14.99 13.44 11.60
N SER A 67 14.91 14.33 10.61
CA SER A 67 15.75 14.20 9.41
C SER A 67 17.24 14.27 9.75
N ASN A 68 17.67 15.20 10.60
CA ASN A 68 19.08 15.31 11.00
C ASN A 68 19.59 14.05 11.69
N THR A 69 18.82 13.50 12.63
CA THR A 69 19.22 12.29 13.37
C THR A 69 19.33 11.10 12.42
N PHE A 70 18.35 10.91 11.54
CA PHE A 70 18.39 9.82 10.57
C PHE A 70 19.53 9.96 9.58
N LEU A 71 19.83 11.17 9.10
CA LEU A 71 20.97 11.39 8.22
C LEU A 71 22.31 11.11 8.88
N GLN A 72 22.46 11.42 10.17
CA GLN A 72 23.65 11.06 10.95
C GLN A 72 23.78 9.54 11.12
N LEU A 73 22.67 8.83 11.36
CA LEU A 73 22.68 7.38 11.54
C LEU A 73 23.03 6.60 10.27
N ILE A 74 22.69 7.15 9.10
CA ILE A 74 23.02 6.54 7.80
C ILE A 74 24.36 7.03 7.25
N GLU A 75 25.03 7.96 7.93
CA GLU A 75 26.36 8.43 7.55
C GLU A 75 27.34 7.25 7.62
N ASP A 76 28.17 7.11 6.58
CA ASP A 76 29.14 6.02 6.41
C ASP A 76 28.57 4.58 6.35
N GLN A 77 27.26 4.43 6.20
CA GLN A 77 26.62 3.14 5.94
C GLN A 77 26.68 2.77 4.45
N GLU A 78 26.62 1.47 4.14
CA GLU A 78 26.51 1.01 2.76
C GLU A 78 25.17 1.42 2.11
N ASP A 79 25.17 1.70 0.80
CA ASP A 79 23.98 2.13 0.02
C ASP A 79 22.73 1.28 0.29
N ARG A 80 22.90 -0.03 0.50
CA ARG A 80 21.80 -0.95 0.80
C ARG A 80 21.18 -0.70 2.16
N GLU A 81 22.01 -0.52 3.19
CA GLU A 81 21.57 -0.27 4.57
C GLU A 81 20.95 1.12 4.71
N VAL A 82 21.51 2.11 4.01
CA VAL A 82 20.92 3.46 3.91
C VAL A 82 19.49 3.40 3.40
N ARG A 83 19.25 2.68 2.30
CA ARG A 83 17.92 2.54 1.71
C ARG A 83 16.97 1.80 2.64
N LYS A 84 17.42 0.69 3.23
CA LYS A 84 16.62 -0.07 4.19
C LYS A 84 16.19 0.81 5.37
N ALA A 85 17.10 1.60 5.94
CA ALA A 85 16.81 2.48 7.06
C ALA A 85 15.79 3.58 6.71
N LEU A 86 15.92 4.20 5.53
CA LEU A 86 14.99 5.24 5.07
C LEU A 86 13.61 4.69 4.73
N GLU A 87 13.53 3.51 4.11
CA GLU A 87 12.26 2.81 3.85
C GLU A 87 11.57 2.37 5.15
N ALA A 88 12.35 1.90 6.12
CA ALA A 88 11.83 1.54 7.45
C ALA A 88 11.31 2.78 8.20
N LEU A 89 11.99 3.93 8.11
CA LEU A 89 11.47 5.20 8.62
C LEU A 89 10.12 5.57 8.00
N ALA A 90 10.02 5.54 6.67
CA ALA A 90 8.77 5.83 5.97
C ALA A 90 7.63 4.91 6.43
N THR A 91 7.95 3.62 6.57
CA THR A 91 7.01 2.59 7.03
C THR A 91 6.50 2.88 8.43
N VAL A 92 7.39 3.18 9.39
CA VAL A 92 6.97 3.52 10.76
C VAL A 92 6.12 4.78 10.78
N LEU A 93 6.51 5.83 10.05
CA LEU A 93 5.72 7.06 9.98
C LEU A 93 4.31 6.81 9.42
N PHE A 94 4.18 5.96 8.41
CA PHE A 94 2.87 5.54 7.89
C PHE A 94 2.05 4.76 8.91
N ILE A 95 2.67 3.79 9.58
CA ILE A 95 2.01 2.98 10.60
C ILE A 95 1.45 3.85 11.74
N VAL A 96 2.24 4.80 12.27
CA VAL A 96 1.78 5.62 13.40
C VAL A 96 0.74 6.66 12.99
N THR A 97 0.79 7.15 11.75
CA THR A 97 -0.17 8.16 11.25
C THR A 97 -1.41 7.56 10.58
N GLY A 98 -1.45 6.23 10.42
CA GLY A 98 -2.48 5.55 9.63
C GLY A 98 -2.45 5.87 8.12
N LYS A 99 -1.36 6.48 7.63
CA LYS A 99 -1.15 6.75 6.20
C LYS A 99 -0.61 5.49 5.49
N SER A 100 -0.53 5.52 4.16
CA SER A 100 0.00 4.40 3.37
C SER A 100 0.69 4.89 2.11
N ASP A 101 1.55 4.08 1.51
CA ASP A 101 2.15 4.42 0.21
C ASP A 101 1.06 4.68 -0.86
N ASN A 102 0.00 3.87 -0.85
CA ASN A 102 -1.05 3.96 -1.86
C ASN A 102 -1.84 5.27 -1.77
N ASN A 103 -2.06 5.80 -0.56
CA ASN A 103 -2.74 7.08 -0.38
C ASN A 103 -1.79 8.28 -0.58
N THR A 104 -0.49 8.10 -0.32
CA THR A 104 0.49 9.21 -0.36
C THR A 104 1.14 9.39 -1.72
N LYS A 105 1.29 8.34 -2.54
CA LYS A 105 2.08 8.36 -3.80
C LYS A 105 1.64 9.40 -4.83
N CYS A 106 0.36 9.78 -4.83
CA CYS A 106 -0.16 10.83 -5.73
C CYS A 106 -0.21 12.21 -5.05
N GLN A 107 -0.23 12.26 -3.72
CA GLN A 107 -0.32 13.49 -2.94
C GLN A 107 1.06 14.11 -2.69
N LEU A 108 2.09 13.29 -2.46
CA LEU A 108 3.45 13.76 -2.23
C LEU A 108 3.97 14.63 -3.40
N PRO A 109 3.81 14.26 -4.68
CA PRO A 109 4.12 15.14 -5.80
C PRO A 109 3.44 16.51 -5.77
N LEU A 110 2.16 16.54 -5.39
CA LEU A 110 1.38 17.78 -5.31
C LEU A 110 1.89 18.65 -4.17
N TYR A 111 2.11 18.06 -3.00
CA TYR A 111 2.72 18.74 -1.85
C TYR A 111 4.07 19.36 -2.22
N LEU A 112 4.96 18.59 -2.87
CA LEU A 112 6.28 19.07 -3.25
C LEU A 112 6.20 20.31 -4.16
N ARG A 113 5.27 20.29 -5.12
CA ARG A 113 5.07 21.38 -6.08
C ARG A 113 4.38 22.60 -5.46
N ASP A 114 3.26 22.36 -4.77
CA ASP A 114 2.31 23.42 -4.40
C ASP A 114 2.60 24.03 -3.02
N GLU A 115 3.18 23.25 -2.10
CA GLU A 115 3.44 23.70 -0.73
C GLU A 115 4.94 23.88 -0.46
N ALA A 116 5.76 22.90 -0.82
CA ALA A 116 7.21 22.96 -0.59
C ALA A 116 7.97 23.76 -1.67
N GLY A 117 7.27 24.21 -2.72
CA GLY A 117 7.81 25.09 -3.76
C GLY A 117 8.90 24.47 -4.63
N TRP A 118 8.89 23.16 -4.83
CA TRP A 118 9.83 22.49 -5.72
C TRP A 118 9.33 22.51 -7.17
N GLU A 119 10.15 23.01 -8.08
CA GLU A 119 9.89 22.90 -9.52
C GLU A 119 10.35 21.54 -10.09
N SER A 120 11.39 20.97 -9.48
CA SER A 120 12.02 19.72 -9.89
C SER A 120 12.70 19.03 -8.70
N ILE A 121 12.87 17.72 -8.78
CA ILE A 121 13.52 16.90 -7.74
C ILE A 121 15.00 16.73 -8.11
N PRO A 122 15.94 16.98 -7.17
CA PRO A 122 17.35 16.70 -7.38
C PRO A 122 17.55 15.18 -7.46
N VAL A 123 18.31 14.74 -8.46
CA VAL A 123 18.64 13.34 -8.70
C VAL A 123 20.12 13.23 -9.09
N VAL A 124 20.75 12.14 -8.68
CA VAL A 124 22.12 11.85 -9.10
C VAL A 124 22.09 10.99 -10.36
N LYS A 125 22.72 11.48 -11.44
CA LYS A 125 22.97 10.69 -12.64
C LYS A 125 24.37 10.10 -12.55
N LYS A 126 24.44 8.77 -12.48
CA LYS A 126 25.71 8.02 -12.55
C LYS A 126 26.12 7.89 -14.02
N GLY A 127 27.16 8.60 -14.44
CA GLY A 127 27.81 8.46 -15.74
C GLY A 127 29.02 7.51 -15.68
N ARG A 128 29.74 7.32 -16.80
CA ARG A 128 31.01 6.57 -16.82
C ARG A 128 32.07 7.29 -15.96
N GLY A 129 32.11 6.96 -14.66
CA GLY A 129 33.12 7.43 -13.71
C GLY A 129 32.82 8.75 -12.99
N SER A 130 31.66 9.40 -13.22
CA SER A 130 31.27 10.61 -12.50
C SER A 130 29.79 10.59 -12.11
N SER A 131 29.51 11.02 -10.89
CA SER A 131 28.15 11.26 -10.38
C SER A 131 27.85 12.75 -10.51
N VAL A 132 26.87 13.09 -11.35
CA VAL A 132 26.49 14.49 -11.57
C VAL A 132 25.11 14.75 -10.98
N LEU A 133 25.00 15.81 -10.18
CA LEU A 133 23.72 16.29 -9.69
C LEU A 133 22.93 16.88 -10.86
N SER A 134 21.72 16.38 -11.04
CA SER A 134 20.79 16.81 -12.09
C SER A 134 19.42 17.04 -11.46
N SER A 135 18.52 17.69 -12.19
CA SER A 135 17.15 17.90 -11.76
C SER A 135 16.19 17.13 -12.68
N LYS A 136 15.18 16.50 -12.08
CA LYS A 136 14.12 15.78 -12.79
C LYS A 136 12.77 16.40 -12.47
N LYS A 137 11.89 16.51 -13.47
CA LYS A 137 10.51 16.96 -13.25
C LYS A 137 9.81 16.07 -12.20
N ILE A 138 9.06 16.69 -11.30
CA ILE A 138 8.24 15.96 -10.31
C ILE A 138 7.23 15.07 -11.07
N PRO A 139 7.24 13.74 -10.87
CA PRO A 139 6.32 12.84 -11.56
C PRO A 139 4.91 12.92 -10.94
N ARG A 140 3.87 12.49 -11.67
CA ARG A 140 2.49 12.45 -11.15
C ARG A 140 2.31 11.44 -10.01
N VAL A 141 3.10 10.37 -10.02
CA VAL A 141 3.10 9.30 -9.02
C VAL A 141 4.52 9.13 -8.51
N LEU A 142 4.69 9.18 -7.20
CA LEU A 142 5.98 9.04 -6.52
C LEU A 142 5.80 8.20 -5.27
N LYS A 143 6.11 6.91 -5.38
CA LYS A 143 6.10 5.99 -4.24
C LYS A 143 7.21 6.33 -3.25
N SER A 144 6.97 6.01 -1.98
CA SER A 144 7.89 6.22 -0.86
C SER A 144 9.23 5.49 -1.05
N ASP A 145 9.24 4.25 -1.54
CA ASP A 145 10.47 3.50 -1.86
C ASP A 145 11.35 4.25 -2.88
N SER A 146 10.73 4.74 -3.93
CA SER A 146 11.37 5.50 -5.02
C SER A 146 11.85 6.86 -4.52
N TYR A 147 11.08 7.50 -3.62
CA TYR A 147 11.49 8.74 -2.97
C TYR A 147 12.70 8.54 -2.06
N MET A 148 12.67 7.52 -1.20
CA MET A 148 13.75 7.20 -0.27
C MET A 148 15.02 6.78 -1.01
N LYS A 149 14.90 6.12 -2.15
CA LYS A 149 16.02 5.88 -3.05
C LYS A 149 16.66 7.17 -3.56
N ILE A 150 15.86 8.17 -3.94
CA ILE A 150 16.39 9.49 -4.35
C ILE A 150 17.13 10.16 -3.19
N VAL A 151 16.55 10.13 -1.99
CA VAL A 151 17.20 10.65 -0.77
C VAL A 151 18.53 9.94 -0.50
N ALA A 152 18.55 8.60 -0.59
CA ALA A 152 19.77 7.81 -0.41
C ALA A 152 20.86 8.17 -1.43
N ASP A 153 20.48 8.31 -2.70
CA ASP A 153 21.42 8.59 -3.79
C ASP A 153 22.07 10.00 -3.69
N LEU A 154 21.51 10.90 -2.87
CA LEU A 154 21.98 12.28 -2.67
C LEU A 154 23.02 12.45 -1.55
N SER A 155 23.65 11.37 -1.07
CA SER A 155 24.67 11.42 0.00
C SER A 155 25.80 12.43 -0.25
N LEU A 156 26.18 12.65 -1.51
CA LEU A 156 27.19 13.64 -1.92
C LEU A 156 26.71 15.10 -1.84
N SER A 157 25.39 15.33 -1.75
CA SER A 157 24.76 16.65 -1.62
C SER A 157 23.92 16.68 -0.35
N LYS A 158 24.60 16.72 0.81
CA LYS A 158 23.99 16.63 2.15
C LYS A 158 22.85 17.63 2.36
N ASP A 159 22.95 18.83 1.81
CA ASP A 159 21.89 19.85 1.93
C ASP A 159 20.62 19.45 1.17
N GLN A 160 20.75 18.93 -0.05
CA GLN A 160 19.61 18.47 -0.85
C GLN A 160 19.00 17.19 -0.27
N GLN A 161 19.85 16.28 0.21
CA GLN A 161 19.43 15.07 0.92
C GLN A 161 18.61 15.41 2.17
N ARG A 162 19.11 16.31 3.01
CA ARG A 162 18.41 16.81 4.21
C ARG A 162 17.09 17.45 3.85
N ARG A 163 17.09 18.35 2.87
CA ARG A 163 15.86 19.06 2.48
C ARG A 163 14.79 18.09 2.01
N LEU A 164 15.12 17.11 1.15
CA LEU A 164 14.13 16.12 0.70
C LEU A 164 13.61 15.25 1.84
N LEU A 165 14.47 14.71 2.70
CA LEU A 165 14.02 13.90 3.82
C LEU A 165 13.09 14.71 4.76
N GLN A 166 13.46 15.96 5.02
CA GLN A 166 12.65 16.87 5.82
C GLN A 166 11.28 17.14 5.19
N GLU A 167 11.21 17.40 3.87
CA GLU A 167 9.92 17.61 3.18
C GLU A 167 9.03 16.36 3.21
N PHE A 168 9.62 15.16 3.11
CA PHE A 168 8.84 13.93 3.29
C PHE A 168 8.25 13.84 4.70
N ILE A 169 9.05 14.10 5.75
CA ILE A 169 8.56 14.01 7.13
C ILE A 169 7.50 15.08 7.39
N LYS A 170 7.69 16.32 6.91
CA LYS A 170 6.68 17.39 6.98
C LYS A 170 5.38 16.99 6.30
N PHE A 171 5.46 16.38 5.11
CA PHE A 171 4.28 15.91 4.39
C PHE A 171 3.52 14.82 5.17
N VAL A 172 4.24 13.84 5.72
CA VAL A 172 3.60 12.76 6.49
C VAL A 172 3.00 13.31 7.78
N LEU A 173 3.70 14.22 8.46
CA LEU A 173 3.29 14.85 9.72
C LEU A 173 2.61 16.21 9.52
N LYS A 174 1.96 16.43 8.37
CA LYS A 174 1.38 17.73 8.01
C LYS A 174 0.30 18.19 8.99
N ASP A 175 -0.52 17.25 9.46
CA ASP A 175 -1.65 17.52 10.33
C ASP A 175 -1.24 17.41 11.81
N GLU A 176 -1.73 18.30 12.67
CA GLU A 176 -1.46 18.25 14.12
C GLU A 176 -1.85 16.91 14.75
N SER A 177 -2.90 16.27 14.22
CA SER A 177 -3.29 14.92 14.62
C SER A 177 -2.21 13.87 14.33
N CYS A 178 -1.51 13.97 13.21
CA CYS A 178 -0.41 13.07 12.87
C CYS A 178 0.78 13.24 13.82
N VAL A 179 1.10 14.49 14.18
CA VAL A 179 2.16 14.79 15.17
C VAL A 179 1.77 14.23 16.55
N SER A 180 0.52 14.45 16.96
CA SER A 180 -0.02 13.93 18.22
C SER A 180 -0.02 12.40 18.27
N GLN A 181 -0.35 11.72 17.17
CA GLN A 181 -0.29 10.26 17.06
C GLN A 181 1.15 9.73 17.21
N LEU A 182 2.10 10.31 16.46
CA LEU A 182 3.52 9.96 16.58
C LEU A 182 4.02 10.16 18.01
N TRP A 183 3.71 11.31 18.61
CA TRP A 183 4.08 11.60 20.00
C TRP A 183 3.45 10.60 20.97
N SER A 184 2.15 10.33 20.87
CA SER A 184 1.43 9.43 21.80
C SER A 184 2.01 8.02 21.79
N ILE A 185 2.28 7.48 20.61
CA ILE A 185 2.84 6.13 20.46
C ILE A 185 4.31 6.13 20.92
N GLY A 186 5.12 7.12 20.51
CA GLY A 186 6.53 7.20 20.88
C GLY A 186 6.78 7.45 22.38
N HIS A 187 5.95 8.29 22.99
CA HIS A 187 5.98 8.56 24.44
C HIS A 187 5.61 7.29 25.21
N SER A 188 4.53 6.61 24.80
CA SER A 188 4.12 5.33 25.40
C SER A 188 5.19 4.25 25.21
N TYR A 189 5.83 4.19 24.03
CA TYR A 189 6.94 3.29 23.74
C TYR A 189 8.08 3.50 24.72
N THR A 190 8.51 4.74 24.92
CA THR A 190 9.60 5.11 25.84
C THR A 190 9.26 4.74 27.27
N ILE A 191 8.03 5.03 27.72
CA ILE A 191 7.56 4.65 29.06
C ILE A 191 7.54 3.14 29.21
N LEU A 192 7.01 2.39 28.25
CA LEU A 192 6.89 0.93 28.36
C LEU A 192 8.23 0.21 28.23
N LYS A 193 9.22 0.83 27.60
CA LYS A 193 10.58 0.30 27.50
C LYS A 193 11.23 0.05 28.86
N GLN A 194 10.95 0.89 29.85
CA GLN A 194 11.48 0.69 31.21
C GLN A 194 10.92 -0.59 31.88
N PHE A 195 9.81 -1.12 31.35
CA PHE A 195 9.18 -2.36 31.80
C PHE A 195 9.42 -3.54 30.84
N GLN A 196 10.20 -3.35 29.76
CA GLN A 196 10.39 -4.35 28.68
C GLN A 196 9.06 -4.74 28.01
N LYS A 197 8.17 -3.74 27.83
CA LYS A 197 6.81 -3.89 27.28
C LYS A 197 6.56 -3.08 26.02
N GLU A 198 7.59 -2.46 25.47
CA GLU A 198 7.53 -1.65 24.27
C GLU A 198 7.15 -2.46 23.02
N ARG A 199 7.57 -3.72 22.94
CA ARG A 199 7.18 -4.64 21.86
C ARG A 199 5.70 -5.03 21.92
N ASP A 200 5.16 -5.21 23.13
CA ASP A 200 3.74 -5.52 23.33
C ASP A 200 2.85 -4.37 22.84
N LEU A 201 3.29 -3.11 23.02
CA LEU A 201 2.63 -1.92 22.45
C LEU A 201 2.63 -1.92 20.92
N LEU A 202 3.76 -2.28 20.31
CA LEU A 202 3.93 -2.23 18.85
C LEU A 202 3.33 -3.43 18.13
N ALA A 203 3.09 -4.54 18.81
CA ALA A 203 2.61 -5.78 18.19
C ALA A 203 1.34 -5.60 17.35
N PRO A 204 0.27 -4.90 17.80
CA PRO A 204 -0.92 -4.66 16.98
C PRO A 204 -0.62 -3.88 15.69
N LEU A 205 0.29 -2.91 15.75
CA LEU A 205 0.70 -2.10 14.60
C LEU A 205 1.46 -2.94 13.58
N VAL A 206 2.40 -3.77 14.06
CA VAL A 206 3.19 -4.67 13.22
C VAL A 206 2.30 -5.75 12.60
N ILE A 207 1.36 -6.32 13.35
CA ILE A 207 0.37 -7.29 12.84
C ILE A 207 -0.44 -6.67 11.69
N PHE A 208 -0.91 -5.44 11.85
CA PHE A 208 -1.66 -4.76 10.80
C PHE A 208 -0.83 -4.58 9.52
N GLN A 209 0.44 -4.17 9.66
CA GLN A 209 1.37 -4.02 8.54
C GLN A 209 1.66 -5.35 7.84
N VAL A 210 1.99 -6.38 8.61
CA VAL A 210 2.28 -7.73 8.08
C VAL A 210 1.04 -8.29 7.40
N ARG A 211 -0.14 -8.17 8.01
CA ARG A 211 -1.41 -8.63 7.41
C ARG A 211 -1.70 -7.91 6.10
N GLY A 212 -1.60 -6.58 6.06
CA GLY A 212 -1.80 -5.82 4.83
C GLY A 212 -0.84 -6.25 3.72
N SER A 213 0.42 -6.51 4.06
CA SER A 213 1.39 -6.99 3.10
C SER A 213 1.19 -8.45 2.69
N VAL A 214 0.76 -9.32 3.61
CA VAL A 214 0.39 -10.72 3.32
C VAL A 214 -0.84 -10.74 2.41
N SER A 215 -1.89 -9.97 2.68
CA SER A 215 -3.06 -9.88 1.80
C SER A 215 -2.70 -9.35 0.41
N ALA A 216 -1.80 -8.36 0.31
CA ALA A 216 -1.30 -7.88 -0.97
C ALA A 216 -0.49 -8.94 -1.73
N SER A 217 0.38 -9.68 -1.04
CA SER A 217 1.19 -10.75 -1.65
C SER A 217 0.42 -12.07 -1.87
N GLY A 218 -0.63 -12.30 -1.09
CA GLY A 218 -1.44 -13.50 -1.06
C GLY A 218 -2.32 -13.63 -2.30
N GLY A 219 -2.61 -12.54 -2.99
CA GLY A 219 -3.22 -12.57 -4.33
C GLY A 219 -2.31 -13.19 -5.39
N HIS A 220 -0.98 -13.02 -5.27
CA HIS A 220 -0.02 -13.54 -6.25
C HIS A 220 0.30 -15.02 -6.06
N LYS A 221 0.16 -15.58 -4.85
CA LYS A 221 0.52 -16.98 -4.58
C LYS A 221 -0.40 -18.00 -5.29
N PRO A 222 -1.74 -17.88 -5.28
CA PRO A 222 -2.62 -18.69 -6.13
C PRO A 222 -2.30 -18.51 -7.61
N GLU A 223 -1.98 -17.30 -8.04
CA GLU A 223 -1.64 -16.98 -9.42
C GLU A 223 -0.33 -17.67 -9.85
N ILE A 224 0.69 -17.67 -8.99
CA ILE A 224 1.96 -18.38 -9.21
C ILE A 224 1.71 -19.90 -9.28
N LEU A 225 0.98 -20.46 -8.32
CA LEU A 225 0.63 -21.89 -8.32
C LEU A 225 -0.15 -22.28 -9.57
N LEU A 226 -1.09 -21.43 -10.02
CA LEU A 226 -1.85 -21.65 -11.24
C LEU A 226 -0.95 -21.60 -12.49
N ARG A 227 -0.02 -20.64 -12.56
CA ARG A 227 0.98 -20.55 -13.64
C ARG A 227 1.90 -21.76 -13.68
N GLU A 228 2.33 -22.28 -12.53
CA GLU A 228 3.08 -23.54 -12.45
C GLU A 228 2.28 -24.71 -13.05
N ARG A 229 0.97 -24.79 -12.75
CA ARG A 229 0.09 -25.81 -13.36
C ARG A 229 -0.10 -25.62 -14.85
N PHE A 230 -0.15 -24.39 -15.34
CA PHE A 230 -0.22 -24.11 -16.78
C PHE A 230 1.02 -24.61 -17.50
N VAL A 231 2.22 -24.40 -16.93
CA VAL A 231 3.46 -24.97 -17.46
C VAL A 231 3.44 -26.50 -17.43
N GLU A 232 2.98 -27.11 -16.33
CA GLU A 232 2.78 -28.57 -16.25
C GLU A 232 1.83 -29.10 -17.34
N TRP A 233 0.85 -28.30 -17.76
CA TRP A 233 -0.09 -28.65 -18.85
C TRP A 233 0.43 -28.35 -20.25
N GLY A 234 1.68 -27.86 -20.38
CA GLY A 234 2.33 -27.57 -21.65
C GLY A 234 2.01 -26.19 -22.22
N LEU A 235 1.39 -25.30 -21.45
CA LEU A 235 1.12 -23.91 -21.84
C LEU A 235 2.38 -23.07 -21.71
N GLN A 236 2.59 -22.14 -22.64
CA GLN A 236 3.77 -21.29 -22.71
C GLN A 236 3.49 -19.90 -22.11
N ALA A 237 4.34 -19.51 -21.18
CA ALA A 237 4.34 -18.17 -20.59
C ALA A 237 4.50 -17.09 -21.67
N GLY A 238 3.65 -16.06 -21.63
CA GLY A 238 3.66 -14.95 -22.59
C GLY A 238 3.01 -15.26 -23.94
N ILE A 239 2.51 -16.48 -24.14
CA ILE A 239 1.73 -16.87 -25.32
C ILE A 239 0.34 -17.31 -24.87
N ASP A 240 0.27 -18.29 -23.96
CA ASP A 240 -0.98 -18.88 -23.50
C ASP A 240 -1.48 -18.26 -22.19
N PHE A 241 -0.59 -17.64 -21.40
CA PHE A 241 -0.95 -16.93 -20.17
C PHE A 241 0.02 -15.78 -19.88
N ASN A 242 -0.50 -14.72 -19.25
CA ASN A 242 0.26 -13.52 -18.94
C ASN A 242 1.12 -13.70 -17.68
N MET A 243 2.35 -13.18 -17.76
CA MET A 243 3.32 -13.19 -16.65
C MET A 243 3.21 -11.96 -15.74
N THR A 244 2.38 -10.99 -16.13
CA THR A 244 2.08 -9.77 -15.40
C THR A 244 0.57 -9.55 -15.41
N ASP A 245 0.07 -8.72 -14.49
CA ASP A 245 -1.32 -8.26 -14.51
C ASP A 245 -1.68 -7.70 -15.89
N VAL A 246 -2.85 -8.07 -16.39
CA VAL A 246 -3.39 -7.49 -17.63
C VAL A 246 -3.78 -6.06 -17.32
N VAL A 247 -3.04 -5.11 -17.87
CA VAL A 247 -3.52 -3.73 -17.97
C VAL A 247 -4.60 -3.75 -19.05
N VAL A 248 -5.87 -3.82 -18.63
CA VAL A 248 -7.00 -3.54 -19.52
C VAL A 248 -6.98 -2.03 -19.77
N GLU A 249 -6.13 -1.58 -20.68
CA GLU A 249 -6.36 -0.28 -21.29
C GLU A 249 -7.66 -0.43 -22.11
N PRO A 250 -8.69 0.40 -21.88
CA PRO A 250 -9.87 0.36 -22.73
C PRO A 250 -9.43 0.64 -24.16
N GLU A 251 -9.55 -0.39 -24.99
CA GLU A 251 -9.18 -0.39 -26.40
C GLU A 251 -10.00 0.70 -27.12
N GLU A 252 -9.37 1.84 -27.37
CA GLU A 252 -9.74 2.85 -28.35
C GLU A 252 -11.21 3.31 -28.39
N ALA A 253 -11.59 4.21 -27.48
CA ALA A 253 -12.35 5.38 -27.93
C ALA A 253 -11.37 6.32 -28.64
N ARG A 254 -10.97 5.98 -29.88
CA ARG A 254 -10.39 6.95 -30.83
C ARG A 254 -11.48 7.95 -31.18
N ILE A 255 -11.75 8.89 -30.28
CA ILE A 255 -12.55 10.07 -30.61
C ILE A 255 -11.65 10.96 -31.45
N ALA A 256 -11.85 10.89 -32.77
CA ALA A 256 -11.44 11.95 -33.66
C ALA A 256 -12.14 13.23 -33.20
N ILE A 257 -11.41 14.12 -32.53
CA ILE A 257 -11.88 15.47 -32.25
C ILE A 257 -11.97 16.16 -33.61
N LYS A 258 -13.17 16.18 -34.20
CA LYS A 258 -13.50 17.24 -35.15
C LYS A 258 -13.71 18.50 -34.33
N GLU A 259 -12.90 19.52 -34.60
CA GLU A 259 -13.09 20.87 -34.11
C GLU A 259 -14.48 21.37 -34.51
N THR A 260 -15.45 21.21 -33.63
CA THR A 260 -16.63 22.07 -33.57
C THR A 260 -17.01 22.18 -32.11
N GLY A 261 -16.65 23.31 -31.51
CA GLY A 261 -17.03 23.64 -30.14
C GLY A 261 -18.55 23.73 -30.03
N GLN A 262 -19.16 22.78 -29.34
CA GLN A 262 -20.48 22.87 -28.73
C GLN A 262 -20.59 21.77 -27.66
N LEU A 263 -20.84 22.17 -26.41
CA LEU A 263 -21.14 21.28 -25.29
C LEU A 263 -22.65 20.97 -25.31
N GLU A 264 -23.05 19.73 -25.55
CA GLU A 264 -24.41 19.28 -25.27
C GLU A 264 -24.47 18.64 -23.87
N GLN A 265 -25.25 19.26 -22.99
CA GLN A 265 -25.73 18.67 -21.74
C GLN A 265 -26.75 17.57 -22.05
N ARG A 266 -26.69 16.43 -21.37
CA ARG A 266 -27.82 15.49 -21.31
C ARG A 266 -28.33 15.29 -19.89
N TYR A 267 -29.63 15.51 -19.76
CA TYR A 267 -30.50 15.24 -18.63
C TYR A 267 -30.73 13.72 -18.48
N TYR A 268 -30.95 13.25 -17.25
CA TYR A 268 -31.49 11.92 -16.96
C TYR A 268 -33.01 12.02 -16.82
N GLU A 269 -33.76 11.37 -17.72
CA GLU A 269 -35.19 11.07 -17.55
C GLU A 269 -35.32 9.64 -17.01
N THR A 270 -36.00 9.47 -15.87
CA THR A 270 -36.28 8.17 -15.25
C THR A 270 -37.74 7.83 -15.50
N ASP A 271 -38.02 6.96 -16.46
CA ASP A 271 -39.37 6.46 -16.71
C ASP A 271 -39.68 5.29 -15.75
N MET A 272 -40.59 5.53 -14.80
CA MET A 272 -41.17 4.53 -13.91
C MET A 272 -42.54 4.10 -14.42
N THR A 273 -42.60 3.07 -15.28
CA THR A 273 -43.84 2.31 -15.52
C THR A 273 -43.51 0.85 -15.82
N GLY A 274 -43.85 -0.05 -14.89
CA GLY A 274 -43.76 -1.50 -15.12
C GLY A 274 -43.64 -2.37 -13.87
N MET A 275 -44.48 -2.19 -12.86
CA MET A 275 -44.73 -3.25 -11.88
C MET A 275 -45.72 -4.25 -12.46
N ASN A 276 -45.33 -5.52 -12.58
CA ASN A 276 -46.25 -6.65 -12.61
C ASN A 276 -45.87 -7.62 -11.48
N PRO A 277 -46.86 -8.19 -10.77
CA PRO A 277 -46.66 -8.98 -9.57
C PRO A 277 -46.41 -10.43 -9.97
N ASP A 278 -45.34 -11.04 -9.48
CA ASP A 278 -45.25 -12.46 -9.13
C ASP A 278 -43.80 -12.82 -8.83
N GLY A 279 -43.55 -13.25 -7.59
CA GLY A 279 -42.24 -13.74 -7.15
C GLY A 279 -41.76 -13.03 -5.88
N ILE A 280 -42.10 -13.59 -4.73
CA ILE A 280 -41.46 -13.25 -3.46
C ILE A 280 -40.00 -13.73 -3.53
N THR A 281 -39.06 -12.82 -3.75
CA THR A 281 -37.63 -13.06 -3.53
C THR A 281 -37.24 -12.51 -2.16
N GLY A 282 -36.95 -13.41 -1.22
CA GLY A 282 -36.34 -13.04 0.06
C GLY A 282 -34.87 -12.67 -0.15
N THR A 283 -34.47 -11.50 0.30
CA THR A 283 -33.06 -11.07 0.33
C THR A 283 -32.42 -11.54 1.64
N ILE A 284 -31.42 -12.42 1.57
CA ILE A 284 -30.48 -12.59 2.68
C ILE A 284 -29.39 -11.53 2.47
N SER A 285 -29.39 -10.52 3.34
CA SER A 285 -28.37 -9.47 3.37
C SER A 285 -27.18 -9.95 4.21
N ILE A 286 -26.02 -10.13 3.59
CA ILE A 286 -24.74 -10.21 4.31
C ILE A 286 -23.97 -8.94 3.97
N GLN A 287 -23.89 -8.01 4.93
CA GLN A 287 -23.02 -6.84 4.85
C GLN A 287 -21.58 -7.26 5.18
N ILE A 288 -20.65 -7.05 4.26
CA ILE A 288 -19.23 -6.90 4.57
C ILE A 288 -18.83 -5.49 4.12
N SER A 289 -18.61 -4.61 5.09
CA SER A 289 -18.31 -3.20 4.87
C SER A 289 -16.81 -2.94 4.91
N TRP A 290 -16.24 -2.49 3.80
CA TRP A 290 -15.10 -1.57 3.80
C TRP A 290 -15.43 -0.39 2.86
N ILE A 291 -15.91 0.69 3.48
CA ILE A 291 -15.91 2.12 3.08
C ILE A 291 -15.86 2.45 1.56
N THR A 292 -17.08 2.53 0.98
CA THR A 292 -17.67 3.53 0.01
C THR A 292 -17.24 3.55 -1.47
N PRO A 293 -18.15 3.91 -2.42
CA PRO A 293 -18.92 2.93 -3.18
C PRO A 293 -18.73 3.09 -4.70
N ILE A 294 -18.57 1.98 -5.41
CA ILE A 294 -18.92 1.91 -6.83
C ILE A 294 -19.96 0.80 -6.95
N VAL A 295 -21.18 1.20 -7.28
CA VAL A 295 -22.29 0.29 -7.53
C VAL A 295 -22.04 -0.35 -8.90
N GLU A 296 -21.63 -1.61 -8.91
CA GLU A 296 -21.73 -2.45 -10.09
C GLU A 296 -22.57 -3.68 -9.75
N THR A 297 -23.84 -3.61 -10.15
CA THR A 297 -24.73 -4.78 -10.20
C THR A 297 -24.23 -5.74 -11.27
N PHE A 298 -23.77 -6.91 -10.85
CA PHE A 298 -23.45 -8.02 -11.76
C PHE A 298 -24.69 -8.92 -11.91
N GLN A 299 -25.28 -8.98 -13.11
CA GLN A 299 -26.31 -9.95 -13.45
C GLN A 299 -25.65 -11.25 -13.92
N TRP A 300 -25.89 -12.36 -13.23
CA TRP A 300 -25.51 -13.69 -13.70
C TRP A 300 -26.77 -14.45 -14.11
N ASN A 301 -26.87 -14.82 -15.39
CA ASN A 301 -27.93 -15.68 -15.92
C ASN A 301 -27.43 -17.13 -15.97
N ALA A 302 -27.99 -17.99 -15.12
CA ALA A 302 -27.92 -19.43 -15.31
C ALA A 302 -29.32 -19.98 -15.61
N SER A 303 -29.54 -20.30 -16.88
CA SER A 303 -30.70 -21.06 -17.33
C SER A 303 -30.45 -22.54 -17.08
N THR A 304 -31.16 -23.13 -16.13
CA THR A 304 -31.32 -24.58 -16.01
C THR A 304 -32.77 -24.95 -16.21
N LYS A 305 -33.09 -25.51 -17.38
CA LYS A 305 -34.35 -26.22 -17.65
C LYS A 305 -34.41 -27.47 -16.77
N LEU A 306 -35.34 -27.51 -15.82
CA LEU A 306 -35.80 -28.73 -15.17
C LEU A 306 -36.82 -29.40 -16.10
N HIS A 307 -36.51 -30.59 -16.61
CA HIS A 307 -37.52 -31.50 -17.15
C HIS A 307 -38.29 -32.12 -15.98
N SER A 308 -39.60 -31.91 -16.01
CA SER A 308 -40.60 -32.57 -15.18
C SER A 308 -40.62 -34.08 -15.43
N ALA A 309 -40.52 -34.86 -14.36
CA ALA A 309 -40.98 -36.24 -14.33
C ALA A 309 -42.13 -36.33 -13.31
N THR A 310 -43.32 -36.56 -13.82
CA THR A 310 -44.45 -37.13 -13.07
C THR A 310 -45.03 -38.25 -13.93
N ASP A 311 -45.24 -39.37 -13.24
CA ASP A 311 -45.78 -40.68 -13.64
C ASP A 311 -44.80 -41.69 -14.25
#